data_AF-A0A961H575-F1
#
_entry.id   AF-A0A961H575-F1
#
_cell.length_a   1.000
_cell.length_b   1.000
_cell.length_c   1.000
_cell.angle_alpha   90.00
_cell.angle_beta   90.00
_cell.angle_gamma   90.00
#
_symmetry.space_group_name_H-M   'P 1'
#
loop_
_entity.id
_entity.type
_entity.pdbx_description
1 polymer ?
#
loop_
_entity_poly.entity_id
_entity_poly.type
_entity_poly.pdbx_seq_one_letter_code
_entity_poly.pdbx_strand_id
1 'polypeptide(L)'
;MGLEVTGDDQIDPGEGVRVKTHPGLCMGYGNCQRFAPDVYLLDDEGYIAVHRLGVPPELAEQAWRGASACPERAITVIGEPERYWVERRNSAGHSHDHSHHHGSVP
;
A
#
# COMPACT_ATOMS: atom_id res chain seq x y z
N MET A 1 -25.17 9.38 35.23
CA MET A 1 -24.91 8.08 34.58
C MET A 1 -24.78 8.38 33.09
N GLY A 2 -23.70 8.98 32.61
CA GLY A 2 -22.37 8.37 32.50
C GLY A 2 -22.27 7.65 31.15
N LEU A 3 -22.38 8.39 30.03
CA LEU A 3 -22.11 7.83 28.71
C LEU A 3 -20.60 7.92 28.49
N GLU A 4 -19.94 6.80 28.72
CA GLU A 4 -18.51 6.61 28.56
C GLU A 4 -18.21 6.53 27.06
N VAL A 5 -17.77 7.64 26.47
CA VAL A 5 -17.21 7.66 25.11
C VAL A 5 -15.77 7.16 25.20
N THR A 6 -15.60 5.84 25.19
CA THR A 6 -14.30 5.22 24.95
C THR A 6 -14.01 5.38 23.46
N GLY A 7 -13.17 6.36 23.12
CA GLY A 7 -12.80 6.71 21.75
C GLY A 7 -12.28 5.49 20.99
N ASP A 8 -13.14 4.95 20.15
CA ASP A 8 -12.88 3.82 19.29
C ASP A 8 -12.28 4.37 17.98
N ASP A 9 -11.23 3.71 17.51
CA ASP A 9 -10.47 3.86 16.26
C ASP A 9 -11.40 3.65 15.03
N GLN A 10 -12.51 4.38 14.94
CA GLN A 10 -13.56 4.10 13.96
C GLN A 10 -13.28 4.83 12.65
N ILE A 11 -12.64 4.10 11.74
CA ILE A 11 -12.83 4.31 10.32
C ILE A 11 -14.19 3.72 9.97
N ASP A 12 -15.13 4.56 9.56
CA ASP A 12 -16.43 4.13 9.06
C ASP A 12 -16.23 3.06 7.96
N PRO A 13 -16.76 1.83 8.15
CA PRO A 13 -16.38 0.63 7.38
C PRO A 13 -16.93 0.58 5.93
N GLY A 14 -17.18 1.72 5.31
CA GLY A 14 -17.86 1.79 4.02
C GLY A 14 -16.96 1.65 2.77
N GLU A 15 -15.70 2.09 2.80
CA GLU A 15 -14.93 2.17 1.54
C GLU A 15 -13.41 2.34 1.71
N GLY A 16 -12.84 2.26 2.92
CA GLY A 16 -11.40 2.49 3.15
C GLY A 16 -10.58 1.25 3.48
N VAL A 17 -9.27 1.43 3.66
CA VAL A 17 -8.38 0.40 4.25
C VAL A 17 -7.79 0.89 5.57
N ARG A 18 -7.53 -0.04 6.49
CA ARG A 18 -6.78 0.24 7.72
C ARG A 18 -5.33 -0.18 7.53
N VAL A 19 -4.40 0.61 8.06
CA VAL A 19 -2.98 0.32 8.00
C VAL A 19 -2.43 0.26 9.41
N LYS A 20 -1.58 -0.74 9.65
CA LYS A 20 -0.80 -0.89 10.88
C LYS A 20 0.68 -1.01 10.50
N THR A 21 1.53 -0.22 11.14
CA THR A 21 2.98 -0.29 10.95
C THR A 21 3.65 -0.96 12.15
N HIS A 22 4.85 -1.48 11.90
CA HIS A 22 5.70 -2.11 12.88
C HIS A 22 7.06 -1.38 12.89
N PRO A 23 7.18 -0.26 13.63
CA PRO A 23 8.40 0.56 13.62
C PRO A 23 9.67 -0.21 14.00
N GLY A 24 9.56 -1.25 14.84
CA GLY A 24 10.69 -2.13 15.17
C GLY A 24 11.23 -2.98 14.01
N LEU A 25 10.52 -3.03 12.88
CA LEU A 25 10.99 -3.65 11.62
C LEU A 25 11.42 -2.59 10.59
N CYS A 26 11.19 -1.30 10.86
CA CYS A 26 11.48 -0.25 9.90
C CYS A 26 12.99 0.06 9.90
N MET A 27 13.62 -0.04 8.73
CA MET A 27 15.05 0.23 8.54
C MET A 27 15.32 1.54 7.77
N GLY A 28 14.33 2.42 7.63
CA GLY A 28 14.53 3.76 7.05
C GLY A 28 14.70 3.81 5.51
N TYR A 29 14.24 2.81 4.76
CA TYR A 29 14.38 2.79 3.28
C TYR A 29 13.57 3.89 2.55
N GLY A 30 12.53 4.43 3.18
CA GLY A 30 11.67 5.46 2.59
C GLY A 30 10.81 5.06 1.39
N ASN A 31 10.82 3.80 0.97
CA ASN A 31 10.03 3.32 -0.18
C ASN A 31 8.51 3.51 0.02
N CYS A 32 8.01 3.36 1.24
CA CYS A 32 6.59 3.55 1.52
C CYS A 32 6.13 4.97 1.14
N GLN A 33 6.83 6.00 1.60
CA GLN A 33 6.55 7.40 1.22
C GLN A 33 6.82 7.65 -0.26
N ARG A 34 7.90 7.07 -0.83
CA ARG A 34 8.22 7.24 -2.25
C ARG A 34 7.10 6.77 -3.19
N PHE A 35 6.45 5.64 -2.87
CA PHE A 35 5.43 5.03 -3.72
C PHE A 35 3.99 5.39 -3.31
N ALA A 36 3.81 6.02 -2.14
CA ALA A 36 2.52 6.44 -1.62
C ALA A 36 2.69 7.64 -0.66
N PRO A 37 3.09 8.81 -1.19
CA PRO A 37 3.43 9.99 -0.40
C PRO A 37 2.22 10.57 0.33
N ASP A 38 1.02 10.34 -0.19
CA ASP A 38 -0.24 10.81 0.42
C ASP A 38 -0.70 9.93 1.59
N VAL A 39 -0.04 8.78 1.81
CA VAL A 39 -0.43 7.79 2.83
C VAL A 39 0.64 7.63 3.90
N TYR A 40 1.92 7.56 3.51
CA TYR A 40 3.01 7.25 4.42
C TYR A 40 3.91 8.45 4.63
N LEU A 41 3.86 9.01 5.83
CA LEU A 41 4.78 10.06 6.26
C LEU A 41 5.98 9.44 6.98
N LEU A 42 7.16 9.97 6.69
CA LEU A 42 8.38 9.66 7.44
C LEU A 42 8.68 10.78 8.43
N ASP A 43 9.40 10.44 9.49
CA ASP A 43 10.01 11.43 10.37
C ASP A 43 11.30 12.00 9.76
N ASP A 44 11.94 12.92 10.48
CA ASP A 44 13.17 13.60 10.06
C ASP A 44 14.36 12.63 9.89
N GLU A 45 14.28 11.44 10.49
CA GLU A 45 15.30 10.39 10.39
C GLU A 45 14.99 9.39 9.25
N GLY A 46 13.87 9.54 8.56
CA GLY A 46 13.45 8.69 7.44
C GLY A 46 12.71 7.41 7.86
N TYR A 47 12.30 7.29 9.12
CA TYR A 47 11.50 6.17 9.61
C TYR A 47 10.02 6.43 9.49
N ILE A 48 9.23 5.37 9.44
CA ILE A 48 7.77 5.48 9.33
C ILE A 48 7.19 6.16 10.59
N ALA A 49 6.60 7.35 10.41
CA ALA A 49 6.10 8.17 11.53
C ALA A 49 4.67 7.81 11.98
N VAL A 50 3.96 6.98 11.19
CA VAL A 50 2.58 6.58 11.48
C VAL A 50 2.54 5.18 12.08
N HIS A 51 1.77 4.97 13.15
CA HIS A 51 1.57 3.64 13.76
C HIS A 51 0.30 2.93 13.26
N ARG A 52 -0.80 3.69 13.19
CA ARG A 52 -2.10 3.25 12.68
C ARG A 52 -2.73 4.39 11.91
N LEU A 53 -3.37 4.08 10.79
CA LEU A 53 -4.17 5.02 10.04
C LEU A 53 -5.33 4.32 9.35
N GLY A 54 -6.44 5.02 9.21
CA GLY A 54 -7.38 4.71 8.15
C GLY A 54 -7.07 5.51 6.91
N VAL A 55 -7.24 4.84 5.79
CA VAL A 55 -7.00 5.39 4.47
C VAL A 55 -8.32 5.32 3.72
N PRO A 56 -8.79 6.44 3.15
CA PRO A 56 -10.04 6.47 2.40
C PRO A 56 -9.92 5.70 1.07
N PRO A 57 -11.03 5.32 0.41
CA PRO A 57 -11.04 4.50 -0.82
C PRO A 57 -10.11 5.01 -1.92
N GLU A 58 -10.09 6.33 -2.11
CA GLU A 58 -9.32 6.99 -3.15
C GLU A 58 -7.80 6.79 -2.97
N LEU A 59 -7.36 6.53 -1.74
CA LEU A 59 -5.95 6.29 -1.38
C LEU A 59 -5.65 4.83 -1.05
N ALA A 60 -6.65 3.94 -1.06
CA ALA A 60 -6.46 2.52 -0.72
C ALA A 60 -5.40 1.85 -1.61
N GLU A 61 -5.39 2.16 -2.91
CA GLU A 61 -4.39 1.65 -3.84
C GLU A 61 -2.97 2.13 -3.50
N GLN A 62 -2.82 3.40 -3.13
CA GLN A 62 -1.54 3.94 -2.66
C GLN A 62 -1.09 3.22 -1.38
N ALA A 63 -2.00 2.99 -0.42
CA ALA A 63 -1.67 2.24 0.80
C ALA A 63 -1.11 0.85 0.48
N TRP A 64 -1.73 0.09 -0.42
CA TRP A 64 -1.24 -1.22 -0.83
C TRP A 64 0.11 -1.15 -1.57
N ARG A 65 0.30 -0.17 -2.45
CA ARG A 65 1.56 0.02 -3.19
C ARG A 65 2.72 0.35 -2.26
N GLY A 66 2.55 1.34 -1.37
CA GLY A 66 3.59 1.72 -0.42
C GLY A 66 3.93 0.61 0.57
N ALA A 67 2.94 -0.14 1.05
CA ALA A 67 3.18 -1.32 1.90
C ALA A 67 3.99 -2.41 1.16
N SER A 68 3.70 -2.65 -0.12
CA SER A 68 4.38 -3.67 -0.93
C SER A 68 5.80 -3.30 -1.34
N ALA A 69 6.11 -2.00 -1.35
CA ALA A 69 7.45 -1.50 -1.63
C ALA A 69 8.40 -1.58 -0.42
N CYS A 70 7.88 -1.92 0.77
CA CYS A 70 8.68 -2.08 1.99
C CYS A 70 9.44 -3.43 1.96
N PRO A 71 10.78 -3.43 1.88
CA PRO A 71 11.56 -4.68 1.83
C PRO A 71 11.44 -5.48 3.13
N GLU A 72 11.35 -4.79 4.28
CA GLU A 72 11.23 -5.39 5.61
C GLU A 72 9.80 -5.84 5.95
N ARG A 73 8.82 -5.55 5.08
CA ARG A 73 7.40 -5.84 5.31
C ARG A 73 6.88 -5.25 6.64
N ALA A 74 7.39 -4.09 7.02
CA ALA A 74 7.04 -3.39 8.26
C ALA A 74 5.62 -2.78 8.26
N ILE A 75 4.81 -3.00 7.23
CA ILE A 75 3.49 -2.38 7.06
C ILE A 75 2.47 -3.46 6.71
N THR A 76 1.35 -3.47 7.43
CA THR A 76 0.20 -4.34 7.21
C THR A 76 -1.01 -3.50 6.80
N VAL A 77 -1.67 -3.86 5.71
CA VAL A 77 -2.92 -3.23 5.24
C VAL A 77 -4.06 -4.23 5.43
N ILE A 78 -5.19 -3.77 5.95
CA ILE A 78 -6.37 -4.56 6.33
C ILE A 78 -7.58 -3.94 5.63
N GLY A 79 -8.26 -4.74 4.80
CA GLY A 79 -9.38 -4.31 3.96
C GLY A 79 -9.32 -5.04 2.61
N GLU A 80 -10.35 -4.89 1.78
CA GLU A 80 -10.27 -5.42 0.42
C GLU A 80 -9.29 -4.59 -0.40
N PRO A 81 -8.29 -5.21 -1.04
CA PRO A 81 -7.54 -4.54 -2.07
C PRO A 81 -8.39 -4.49 -3.33
N GLU A 82 -9.29 -3.52 -3.40
CA GLU A 82 -10.17 -3.42 -4.55
C GLU A 82 -9.34 -3.02 -5.79
N ARG A 83 -9.69 -3.62 -6.94
CA ARG A 83 -9.12 -3.50 -8.30
C ARG A 83 -7.63 -3.80 -8.53
N TYR A 84 -6.68 -3.19 -7.82
CA TYR A 84 -5.25 -3.19 -8.22
C TYR A 84 -4.59 -4.58 -8.29
N TRP A 85 -4.72 -5.44 -7.26
CA TRP A 85 -4.09 -6.78 -7.31
C TRP A 85 -4.83 -7.73 -8.25
N VAL A 86 -6.14 -7.56 -8.39
CA VAL A 86 -6.96 -8.35 -9.33
C VAL A 86 -6.56 -8.02 -10.75
N GLU A 87 -6.50 -6.74 -11.11
CA GLU A 87 -6.08 -6.27 -12.43
C GLU A 87 -4.62 -6.64 -12.70
N ARG A 88 -3.67 -6.38 -11.78
CA ARG A 88 -2.26 -6.76 -11.98
C ARG A 88 -2.08 -8.26 -12.18
N ARG A 89 -2.82 -9.09 -11.43
CA ARG A 89 -2.83 -10.55 -11.62
C ARG A 89 -3.38 -10.93 -12.99
N ASN A 90 -4.40 -10.23 -13.47
CA ASN A 90 -5.01 -10.46 -14.79
C ASN A 90 -4.13 -9.93 -15.95
N SER A 91 -3.39 -8.83 -15.74
CA SER A 91 -2.48 -8.24 -16.71
C SER A 91 -1.15 -9.00 -16.81
N ALA A 92 -0.69 -9.64 -15.73
CA ALA A 92 0.50 -10.51 -15.75
C ALA A 92 0.32 -11.78 -16.61
N GLY A 93 -0.90 -12.06 -17.09
CA GLY A 93 -1.20 -13.13 -18.04
C GLY A 93 -1.10 -12.73 -19.52
N HIS A 94 -0.85 -11.45 -19.86
CA HIS A 94 -0.60 -11.04 -21.24
C HIS A 94 0.91 -11.14 -21.52
N SER A 95 1.36 -12.34 -21.89
CA SER A 95 2.65 -12.52 -22.53
C SER A 95 2.69 -11.61 -23.75
N HIS A 96 3.58 -10.61 -23.74
CA HIS A 96 3.96 -9.92 -24.96
C HIS A 96 4.50 -10.98 -25.92
N ASP A 97 3.75 -11.23 -27.00
CA ASP A 97 4.24 -11.95 -28.16
C ASP A 97 5.40 -11.13 -28.75
N HIS A 98 6.63 -11.47 -28.36
CA HIS A 98 7.82 -10.98 -29.02
C HIS A 98 7.98 -11.73 -30.34
N SER A 99 7.09 -11.45 -31.30
CA SER A 99 7.25 -11.84 -32.70
C SER A 99 8.47 -11.10 -33.28
N HIS A 100 9.66 -11.62 -33.00
CA HIS A 100 10.88 -11.24 -33.70
C HIS A 100 10.76 -11.72 -35.15
N HIS A 101 10.29 -10.84 -36.03
CA HIS A 101 10.41 -11.00 -37.47
C HIS A 101 11.89 -10.84 -37.84
N HIS A 102 12.63 -11.94 -37.85
CA HIS A 102 13.91 -12.00 -38.54
C HIS A 102 13.62 -12.00 -40.04
N GLY A 103 13.70 -10.80 -40.64
CA GLY A 103 13.63 -10.63 -42.08
C GLY A 103 14.64 -11.53 -42.78
N SER A 104 14.17 -12.26 -43.78
CA SER A 104 15.02 -13.06 -44.66
C SER A 104 16.04 -12.16 -45.34
N VAL A 105 17.32 -12.38 -45.04
CA VAL A 105 18.45 -11.84 -45.81
C VAL A 105 18.51 -12.63 -47.13
N PRO A 106 18.68 -11.97 -48.29
CA PRO A 106 18.63 -12.58 -49.62
C PRO A 106 19.74 -13.62 -49.88
#